data_AF-A0A968IRH3-F1
#
_entry.id   AF-A0A968IRH3-F1
#
_cell.length_a   1.000
_cell.length_b   1.000
_cell.length_c   1.000
_cell.angle_alpha   90.00
_cell.angle_beta   90.00
_cell.angle_gamma   90.00
#
_symmetry.space_group_name_H-M   'P 1'
#
loop_
_entity.id
_entity.type
_entity.pdbx_description
1 polymer ?
#
loop_
_entity_poly.entity_id
_entity_poly.type
_entity_poly.pdbx_seq_one_letter_code
_entity_poly.pdbx_strand_id
1 'polypeptide(L)'
;MAHGQSSFRRILLSRILLVSVPVLLVGVYVTYRKARSTFLETARQNLTESAVRKGEIIQQSIEALQNNLASAGDAAIARSDILNGELLISQIEEVLPAGILCAQITNLKTSSITASTCKEPVELKNSTWKKKQRVFTTASQVDVQLVASTTPLIRNSEEVSENPSGRQLKLWLTAPIYDRRGNLRYALSIKSAVLAQEIIEPGSLEGYPVVIDQDGTILAHPLSSEWDAILNKCPTLKD
;
A
#
# COMPACT_ATOMS: atom_id res chain seq x y z
N MET A 1 56.73 -44.99 -36.48
CA MET A 1 55.88 -43.90 -35.97
C MET A 1 56.06 -42.72 -36.90
N ALA A 2 55.14 -42.52 -37.85
CA ALA A 2 55.29 -41.51 -38.89
C ALA A 2 54.70 -40.17 -38.40
N HIS A 3 55.58 -39.23 -38.05
CA HIS A 3 55.19 -37.84 -37.84
C HIS A 3 54.85 -37.23 -39.21
N GLY A 4 53.57 -37.17 -39.54
CA GLY A 4 53.09 -36.57 -40.79
C GLY A 4 53.53 -35.11 -40.90
N GLN A 5 54.16 -34.77 -42.03
CA GLN A 5 54.55 -33.40 -42.37
C GLN A 5 53.34 -32.46 -42.28
N SER A 6 53.36 -31.59 -41.27
CA SER A 6 52.39 -30.53 -41.11
C SER A 6 52.57 -29.51 -42.23
N SER A 7 51.61 -29.38 -43.15
CA SER A 7 51.66 -28.39 -44.22
C SER A 7 51.72 -26.97 -43.61
N PHE A 8 52.52 -26.08 -44.21
CA PHE A 8 52.69 -24.69 -43.77
C PHE A 8 51.35 -23.99 -43.51
N ARG A 9 50.34 -24.28 -44.35
CA ARG A 9 48.97 -23.79 -44.21
C ARG A 9 48.31 -24.20 -42.88
N ARG A 10 48.57 -25.41 -42.37
CA ARG A 10 47.99 -25.94 -41.12
C ARG A 10 48.64 -25.30 -39.88
N ILE A 11 49.96 -25.06 -39.93
CA ILE A 11 50.70 -24.35 -38.88
C ILE A 11 50.23 -22.90 -38.79
N LEU A 12 50.10 -22.25 -39.94
CA LEU A 12 49.64 -20.86 -40.04
C LEU A 12 48.20 -20.71 -39.54
N LEU A 13 47.28 -21.60 -39.96
CA LEU A 13 45.89 -21.64 -39.47
C LEU A 13 45.82 -21.88 -37.96
N SER A 14 46.56 -22.86 -37.45
CA SER A 14 46.61 -23.15 -36.01
C SER A 14 47.05 -21.94 -35.20
N ARG A 15 48.10 -21.22 -35.63
CA ARG A 15 48.57 -20.01 -34.95
C ARG A 15 47.54 -18.87 -35.00
N ILE A 16 46.88 -18.67 -36.14
CA ILE A 16 45.82 -17.65 -36.25
C ILE A 16 44.67 -17.98 -35.29
N LEU A 17 44.23 -19.24 -35.25
CA LEU A 17 43.13 -19.70 -34.40
C LEU A 17 43.46 -19.60 -32.91
N LEU A 18 44.70 -19.93 -32.53
CA LEU A 18 45.20 -19.84 -31.15
C LEU A 18 45.22 -18.39 -30.64
N VAL A 19 45.43 -17.41 -31.51
CA VAL A 19 45.44 -16.00 -31.15
C VAL A 19 44.04 -15.38 -31.23
N SER A 20 43.26 -15.70 -32.27
CA SER A 20 41.97 -15.06 -32.52
C SER A 20 40.86 -15.52 -31.58
N VAL A 21 40.79 -16.82 -31.25
CA VAL A 21 39.71 -17.36 -30.41
C VAL A 21 39.74 -16.82 -28.98
N PRO A 22 40.88 -16.79 -28.27
CA PRO A 22 40.92 -16.21 -26.92
C PRO A 22 40.55 -14.73 -26.91
N VAL A 23 41.01 -13.95 -27.90
CA VAL A 23 40.68 -12.53 -28.02
C VAL A 23 39.17 -12.34 -28.26
N LEU A 24 38.57 -13.16 -29.13
CA LEU A 24 37.13 -13.11 -29.39
C LEU A 24 36.32 -13.50 -28.15
N LEU A 25 36.72 -14.56 -27.44
CA LEU A 25 36.06 -15.00 -26.20
C LEU A 25 36.12 -13.93 -25.10
N VAL A 26 37.27 -13.28 -24.93
CA VAL A 26 37.41 -12.17 -23.97
C VAL A 26 36.50 -11.00 -24.38
N GLY A 27 36.44 -10.67 -25.66
CA GLY A 27 35.52 -9.64 -26.17
C GLY A 27 34.05 -9.95 -25.86
N VAL A 28 33.59 -11.17 -26.17
CA VAL A 28 32.22 -11.63 -25.89
C VAL A 28 31.92 -11.64 -24.38
N TYR A 29 32.88 -12.06 -23.56
CA TYR A 29 32.72 -12.08 -22.11
C TYR A 29 32.55 -10.66 -21.53
N VAL A 30 33.38 -9.71 -21.97
CA VAL A 30 33.32 -8.32 -21.51
C VAL A 30 32.01 -7.65 -21.95
N THR A 31 31.60 -7.84 -23.21
CA THR A 31 30.33 -7.28 -23.72
C THR A 31 29.12 -7.89 -23.03
N TYR A 32 29.10 -9.21 -22.82
CA TYR A 32 28.05 -9.87 -22.06
C TYR A 32 27.96 -9.33 -20.63
N ARG A 33 29.09 -9.22 -19.93
CA ARG A 33 29.11 -8.70 -18.56
C ARG A 33 28.59 -7.27 -18.50
N LYS A 34 28.99 -6.43 -19.45
CA LYS A 34 28.50 -5.06 -19.56
C LYS A 34 27.00 -5.01 -19.83
N ALA A 35 26.51 -5.72 -20.84
CA ALA A 35 25.09 -5.80 -21.19
C ALA A 35 24.23 -6.29 -20.01
N ARG A 36 24.70 -7.33 -19.30
CA ARG A 36 24.05 -7.83 -18.09
C ARG A 36 24.00 -6.79 -16.99
N SER A 37 25.11 -6.09 -16.73
CA SER A 37 25.15 -5.06 -15.69
C SER A 37 24.22 -3.88 -16.01
N THR A 38 24.19 -3.41 -17.27
CA THR A 38 23.32 -2.31 -17.68
C THR A 38 21.85 -2.72 -17.61
N PHE A 39 21.53 -3.96 -18.02
CA PHE A 39 20.17 -4.48 -17.91
C PHE A 39 19.68 -4.55 -16.47
N LEU A 40 20.51 -5.09 -15.55
CA LEU A 40 20.16 -5.16 -14.13
C LEU A 40 20.01 -3.78 -13.50
N GLU A 41 20.84 -2.82 -13.87
CA GLU A 41 20.75 -1.46 -13.36
C GLU A 41 19.47 -0.76 -13.82
N THR A 42 19.11 -0.89 -15.10
CA THR A 42 17.84 -0.39 -15.63
C THR A 42 16.64 -1.08 -14.99
N ALA A 43 16.70 -2.40 -14.78
CA ALA A 43 15.63 -3.12 -14.09
C ALA A 43 15.45 -2.62 -12.65
N ARG A 44 16.55 -2.38 -11.91
CA ARG A 44 16.49 -1.78 -10.57
C ARG A 44 15.89 -0.39 -10.60
N GLN A 45 16.37 0.47 -11.49
CA GLN A 45 15.87 1.84 -11.62
C GLN A 45 14.36 1.86 -11.90
N ASN A 46 13.89 1.04 -12.84
CA ASN A 46 12.47 0.95 -13.17
C ASN A 46 11.62 0.45 -11.99
N LEU A 47 12.12 -0.54 -11.24
CA LEU A 47 11.43 -1.06 -10.05
C LEU A 47 11.39 -0.01 -8.94
N THR A 48 12.48 0.72 -8.72
CA THR A 48 12.54 1.82 -7.74
C THR A 48 11.58 2.95 -8.13
N GLU A 49 11.59 3.39 -9.38
CA GLU A 49 10.68 4.43 -9.87
C GLU A 49 9.21 3.98 -9.79
N SER A 50 8.94 2.71 -10.11
CA SER A 50 7.61 2.12 -9.93
C SER A 50 7.17 2.10 -8.47
N ALA A 51 8.06 1.72 -7.55
CA ALA A 51 7.77 1.71 -6.12
C ALA A 51 7.49 3.12 -5.57
N VAL A 52 8.31 4.11 -5.94
CA VAL A 52 8.12 5.51 -5.56
C VAL A 52 6.78 6.02 -6.06
N ARG A 53 6.47 5.84 -7.36
CA ARG A 53 5.19 6.26 -7.95
C ARG A 53 3.99 5.61 -7.27
N LYS A 54 4.07 4.31 -6.94
CA LYS A 54 3.00 3.62 -6.20
C LYS A 54 2.84 4.16 -4.78
N GLY A 55 3.95 4.52 -4.12
CA GLY A 55 3.94 5.19 -2.83
C GLY A 55 3.25 6.57 -2.87
N GLU A 56 3.57 7.38 -3.88
CA GLU A 56 2.93 8.69 -4.10
C GLU A 56 1.42 8.56 -4.33
N ILE A 57 0.97 7.55 -5.09
CA ILE A 57 -0.45 7.28 -5.30
C ILE A 57 -1.17 6.94 -3.99
N ILE A 58 -0.55 6.14 -3.12
CA ILE A 58 -1.10 5.83 -1.79
C ILE A 58 -1.22 7.11 -0.96
N GLN A 59 -0.16 7.93 -0.92
CA GLN A 59 -0.16 9.19 -0.18
C GLN A 59 -1.26 10.14 -0.68
N GLN A 60 -1.35 10.36 -1.99
CA GLN A 60 -2.38 11.18 -2.61
C GLN A 60 -3.80 10.67 -2.31
N SER A 61 -3.98 9.35 -2.28
CA SER A 61 -5.26 8.73 -1.93
C SER A 61 -5.65 9.01 -0.47
N ILE A 62 -4.68 8.94 0.45
CA ILE A 62 -4.90 9.29 1.87
C ILE A 62 -5.23 10.77 2.03
N GLU A 63 -4.47 11.66 1.38
CA GLU A 63 -4.70 13.10 1.41
C GLU A 63 -6.07 13.47 0.83
N ALA A 64 -6.49 12.82 -0.26
CA ALA A 64 -7.83 13.00 -0.83
C ALA A 64 -8.92 12.56 0.16
N LEU A 65 -8.76 11.41 0.81
CA LEU A 65 -9.69 10.94 1.85
C LEU A 65 -9.77 11.92 3.03
N GLN A 66 -8.63 12.43 3.52
CA GLN A 66 -8.61 13.42 4.59
C GLN A 66 -9.34 14.72 4.20
N ASN A 67 -9.08 15.25 3.00
CA ASN A 67 -9.74 16.46 2.52
C ASN A 67 -11.26 16.26 2.34
N ASN A 68 -11.66 15.13 1.76
CA ASN A 68 -13.07 14.80 1.56
C ASN A 68 -13.78 14.62 2.90
N LEU A 69 -13.15 13.95 3.87
CA LEU A 69 -13.73 13.73 5.19
C LEU A 69 -13.86 15.03 5.98
N ALA A 70 -12.84 15.90 5.93
CA ALA A 70 -12.90 17.23 6.52
C ALA A 70 -14.05 18.07 5.93
N SER A 71 -14.16 18.07 4.60
CA SER A 71 -15.23 18.79 3.88
C SER A 71 -16.62 18.23 4.18
N ALA A 72 -16.76 16.92 4.27
CA ALA A 72 -18.01 16.26 4.64
C ALA A 72 -18.42 16.60 6.08
N GLY A 73 -17.46 16.60 7.01
CA GLY A 73 -17.66 17.04 8.38
C GLY A 73 -18.18 18.47 8.45
N ASP A 74 -17.58 19.40 7.70
CA ASP A 74 -18.00 20.80 7.64
C ASP A 74 -19.40 20.96 7.01
N ALA A 75 -19.69 20.20 5.94
CA ALA A 75 -20.99 20.22 5.26
C ALA A 75 -22.13 19.72 6.16
N ALA A 76 -21.85 18.80 7.08
CA ALA A 76 -22.83 18.33 8.07
C ALA A 76 -23.39 19.47 8.95
N ILE A 77 -22.56 20.47 9.22
CA ILE A 77 -22.83 21.59 10.14
C ILE A 77 -23.68 22.67 9.47
N ALA A 78 -23.53 22.83 8.14
CA ALA A 78 -24.30 23.81 7.38
C ALA A 78 -25.81 23.57 7.50
N ARG A 79 -26.24 22.31 7.60
CA ARG A 79 -27.65 21.92 7.46
C ARG A 79 -28.46 22.10 8.75
N SER A 80 -27.97 21.70 9.92
CA SER A 80 -28.66 21.99 11.20
C SER A 80 -27.77 21.74 12.44
N ASP A 81 -28.20 22.24 13.61
CA ASP A 81 -27.53 22.00 14.90
C ASP A 81 -27.79 20.58 15.47
N ILE A 82 -28.73 19.84 14.88
CA ILE A 82 -29.08 18.46 15.26
C ILE A 82 -28.61 17.52 14.15
N LEU A 83 -27.60 16.72 14.45
CA LEU A 83 -27.07 15.77 13.48
C LEU A 83 -28.04 14.60 13.31
N ASN A 84 -28.54 14.39 12.08
CA ASN A 84 -29.13 13.12 11.69
C ASN A 84 -28.00 12.23 11.16
N GLY A 85 -27.48 11.35 12.02
CA GLY A 85 -26.29 10.55 11.73
C GLY A 85 -26.46 9.62 10.53
N GLU A 86 -27.62 8.97 10.40
CA GLU A 86 -27.92 8.05 9.28
C GLU A 86 -27.94 8.78 7.94
N LEU A 87 -28.59 9.94 7.88
CA LEU A 87 -28.66 10.76 6.67
C LEU A 87 -27.29 11.34 6.29
N LEU A 88 -26.44 11.64 7.28
CA LEU A 88 -25.08 12.07 7.01
C LEU A 88 -24.24 10.92 6.44
N ILE A 89 -24.30 9.73 7.03
CA ILE A 89 -23.58 8.55 6.53
C ILE A 89 -24.01 8.23 5.10
N SER A 90 -25.31 8.24 4.79
CA SER A 90 -25.79 7.94 3.44
C SER A 90 -25.28 8.95 2.40
N GLN A 91 -25.21 10.24 2.75
CA GLN A 91 -24.69 11.29 1.85
C GLN A 91 -23.17 11.21 1.67
N ILE A 92 -22.48 10.80 2.73
CA ILE A 92 -21.04 10.56 2.70
C ILE A 92 -20.75 9.37 1.79
N GLU A 93 -21.54 8.29 1.86
CA GLU A 93 -21.40 7.14 0.98
C GLU A 93 -21.66 7.48 -0.51
N GLU A 94 -22.55 8.45 -0.79
CA GLU A 94 -22.78 8.95 -2.16
C GLU A 94 -21.63 9.81 -2.71
N VAL A 95 -20.91 10.53 -1.85
CA VAL A 95 -19.91 11.55 -2.26
C VAL A 95 -18.47 11.05 -2.09
N LEU A 96 -18.22 10.12 -1.17
CA LEU A 96 -16.89 9.59 -0.94
C LEU A 96 -16.47 8.62 -2.06
N PRO A 97 -15.17 8.61 -2.41
CA PRO A 97 -14.64 7.76 -3.47
C PRO A 97 -14.76 6.27 -3.14
N ALA A 98 -14.66 5.43 -4.18
CA ALA A 98 -14.62 3.97 -4.04
C ALA A 98 -13.52 3.54 -3.05
N GLY A 99 -13.86 2.63 -2.12
CA GLY A 99 -12.92 2.11 -1.11
C GLY A 99 -13.27 2.45 0.34
N ILE A 100 -14.39 3.10 0.63
CA ILE A 100 -14.95 3.15 1.98
C ILE A 100 -15.61 1.80 2.29
N LEU A 101 -15.22 1.19 3.40
CA LEU A 101 -15.77 -0.08 3.87
C LEU A 101 -16.95 0.14 4.83
N CYS A 102 -16.87 1.17 5.68
CA CYS A 102 -17.95 1.56 6.59
C CYS A 102 -17.69 2.96 7.19
N ALA A 103 -18.71 3.54 7.81
CA ALA A 103 -18.64 4.81 8.51
C ALA A 103 -19.31 4.75 9.90
N GLN A 104 -18.84 5.60 10.82
CA GLN A 104 -19.37 5.70 12.18
C GLN A 104 -19.35 7.16 12.63
N ILE A 105 -20.40 7.58 13.34
CA ILE A 105 -20.48 8.87 14.01
C ILE A 105 -20.56 8.66 15.51
N THR A 106 -19.62 9.24 16.24
CA THR A 106 -19.58 9.18 17.70
C THR A 106 -19.86 10.56 18.29
N ASN A 107 -20.73 10.64 19.30
CA ASN A 107 -20.92 11.84 20.09
C ASN A 107 -19.78 11.96 21.12
N LEU A 108 -19.00 13.03 21.05
CA LEU A 108 -17.81 13.21 21.87
C LEU A 108 -18.12 13.57 23.33
N LYS A 109 -19.35 14.05 23.62
CA LYS A 109 -19.76 14.38 24.99
C LYS A 109 -20.19 13.14 25.78
N THR A 110 -20.89 12.23 25.11
CA THR A 110 -21.43 11.00 25.74
C THR A 110 -20.58 9.76 25.44
N SER A 111 -19.59 9.89 24.55
CA SER A 111 -18.80 8.78 24.00
C SER A 111 -19.67 7.68 23.39
N SER A 112 -20.87 8.02 22.92
CA SER A 112 -21.83 7.06 22.38
C SER A 112 -21.91 7.14 20.86
N ILE A 113 -22.03 6.00 20.22
CA ILE A 113 -22.25 5.89 18.78
C ILE A 113 -23.66 6.42 18.48
N THR A 114 -23.75 7.38 17.55
CA THR A 114 -25.00 8.01 17.12
C THR A 114 -25.54 7.33 15.86
N ALA A 115 -24.67 6.90 14.97
CA ALA A 115 -24.98 6.15 13.75
C ALA A 115 -23.72 5.36 13.33
N SER A 116 -23.90 4.17 12.74
CA SER A 116 -22.79 3.33 12.30
C SER A 116 -23.23 2.33 11.24
N THR A 117 -22.44 2.21 10.17
CA THR A 117 -22.46 1.06 9.24
C THR A 117 -21.32 0.09 9.53
N CYS A 118 -20.48 0.38 10.53
CA CYS A 118 -19.37 -0.47 10.94
C CYS A 118 -19.82 -1.57 11.93
N LYS A 119 -19.32 -2.80 11.72
CA LYS A 119 -19.49 -3.94 12.63
C LYS A 119 -18.69 -3.81 13.92
N GLU A 120 -17.52 -3.19 13.82
CA GLU A 120 -16.60 -2.97 14.93
C GLU A 120 -16.57 -1.47 15.27
N PRO A 121 -16.67 -1.09 16.54
CA PRO A 121 -16.56 0.30 16.93
C PRO A 121 -15.11 0.78 16.78
N VAL A 122 -14.94 2.01 16.29
CA VAL A 122 -13.62 2.65 16.29
C VAL A 122 -13.29 3.21 17.67
N GLU A 123 -12.10 2.91 18.16
CA GLU A 123 -11.55 3.56 19.35
C GLU A 123 -11.03 4.95 18.99
N LEU A 124 -11.67 5.97 19.56
CA LEU A 124 -11.17 7.33 19.45
C LEU A 124 -9.94 7.47 20.34
N LYS A 125 -8.76 7.61 19.72
CA LYS A 125 -7.57 8.05 20.46
C LYS A 125 -7.77 9.48 20.93
N ASN A 126 -7.01 9.88 21.95
CA ASN A 126 -7.01 11.25 22.48
C ASN A 126 -6.61 12.24 21.39
N SER A 127 -7.60 12.73 20.64
CA SER A 127 -7.38 13.68 19.57
C SER A 127 -7.04 15.04 20.15
N THR A 128 -6.21 15.81 19.45
CA THR A 128 -5.76 17.14 19.90
C THR A 128 -6.75 18.26 19.53
N TRP A 129 -7.96 17.90 19.11
CA TRP A 129 -8.94 18.86 18.59
C TRP A 129 -9.41 19.82 19.68
N LYS A 130 -9.28 21.11 19.39
CA LYS A 130 -9.74 22.19 20.26
C LYS A 130 -10.94 22.89 19.64
N LYS A 131 -11.67 23.63 20.49
CA LYS A 131 -12.67 24.60 20.04
C LYS A 131 -12.03 25.61 19.08
N LYS A 132 -12.76 26.02 18.04
CA LYS A 132 -12.26 26.96 17.04
C LYS A 132 -13.24 28.12 16.81
N GLN A 133 -12.72 29.24 16.33
CA GLN A 133 -13.52 30.39 15.89
C GLN A 133 -14.09 30.21 14.48
N ARG A 134 -13.41 29.43 13.63
CA ARG A 134 -13.88 29.07 12.29
C ARG A 134 -14.21 27.58 12.27
N VAL A 135 -15.31 27.25 11.61
CA VAL A 135 -15.88 25.89 11.57
C VAL A 135 -15.15 24.98 10.58
N PHE A 136 -14.30 25.54 9.71
CA PHE A 136 -13.62 24.77 8.68
C PHE A 136 -12.54 23.83 9.23
N THR A 137 -12.62 22.58 8.83
CA THR A 137 -11.70 21.51 9.16
C THR A 137 -10.65 21.35 8.06
N THR A 138 -9.39 21.18 8.43
CA THR A 138 -8.30 20.90 7.48
C THR A 138 -7.92 19.42 7.49
N ALA A 139 -7.32 18.91 6.41
CA ALA A 139 -6.85 17.52 6.33
C ALA A 139 -5.91 17.14 7.50
N SER A 140 -5.07 18.06 7.97
CA SER A 140 -4.18 17.86 9.12
C SER A 140 -4.88 17.60 10.45
N GLN A 141 -6.19 17.86 10.53
CA GLN A 141 -7.01 17.54 11.70
C GLN A 141 -7.69 16.19 11.58
N VAL A 142 -7.57 15.51 10.44
CA VAL A 142 -8.10 14.17 10.28
C VAL A 142 -7.05 13.19 10.78
N ASP A 143 -7.37 12.53 11.88
CA ASP A 143 -6.51 11.51 12.48
C ASP A 143 -6.55 10.27 11.60
N VAL A 144 -5.38 9.75 11.23
CA VAL A 144 -5.23 8.53 10.42
C VAL A 144 -4.63 7.45 11.30
N GLN A 145 -5.27 6.29 11.36
CA GLN A 145 -4.81 5.15 12.12
C GLN A 145 -4.82 3.90 11.24
N LEU A 146 -3.74 3.12 11.34
CA LEU A 146 -3.68 1.81 10.71
C LEU A 146 -4.72 0.88 11.36
N VAL A 147 -5.47 0.13 10.55
CA VAL A 147 -6.25 -1.00 11.05
C VAL A 147 -5.32 -2.20 11.16
N ALA A 148 -4.85 -2.49 12.37
CA ALA A 148 -4.06 -3.70 12.61
C ALA A 148 -4.90 -4.94 12.27
N SER A 149 -4.39 -5.80 11.39
CA SER A 149 -4.93 -7.15 11.22
C SER A 149 -4.59 -7.95 12.49
N THR A 150 -5.51 -8.00 13.44
CA THR A 150 -5.34 -8.68 14.74
C THR A 150 -5.42 -10.20 14.69
N THR A 151 -5.46 -10.82 13.51
CA THR A 151 -5.49 -12.27 13.38
C THR A 151 -4.12 -12.84 13.04
N PRO A 152 -3.36 -13.38 14.02
CA PRO A 152 -2.53 -14.53 13.72
C PRO A 152 -3.47 -15.64 13.22
N LEU A 153 -3.18 -16.20 12.05
CA LEU A 153 -3.97 -17.24 11.41
C LEU A 153 -3.94 -18.54 12.24
N ILE A 154 -4.65 -18.59 13.36
CA ILE A 154 -5.11 -19.85 13.93
C ILE A 154 -6.36 -20.22 13.13
N ARG A 155 -6.17 -21.03 12.09
CA ARG A 155 -7.23 -21.77 11.41
C ARG A 155 -8.02 -22.51 12.50
N ASN A 156 -9.23 -22.05 12.82
CA ASN A 156 -10.36 -22.86 13.29
C ASN A 156 -11.55 -21.94 13.62
N SER A 157 -12.23 -21.44 12.59
CA SER A 157 -13.68 -21.21 12.65
C SER A 157 -14.20 -20.82 11.27
N GLU A 158 -15.24 -21.52 10.85
CA GLU A 158 -16.10 -21.17 9.72
C GLU A 158 -16.89 -19.92 10.07
N GLU A 159 -16.28 -18.74 9.92
CA GLU A 159 -17.02 -17.50 9.82
C GLU A 159 -16.60 -16.79 8.53
N VAL A 160 -17.57 -16.61 7.63
CA VAL A 160 -17.45 -15.81 6.42
C VAL A 160 -17.31 -14.35 6.84
N SER A 161 -16.11 -13.98 7.25
CA SER A 161 -15.71 -12.60 7.52
C SER A 161 -15.53 -11.88 6.18
N GLU A 162 -16.14 -10.70 6.04
CA GLU A 162 -15.92 -9.79 4.91
C GLU A 162 -14.42 -9.50 4.76
N ASN A 163 -13.77 -10.20 3.83
CA ASN A 163 -12.36 -10.11 3.45
C ASN A 163 -11.31 -10.60 4.50
N PRO A 164 -10.98 -11.90 4.51
CA PRO A 164 -10.06 -12.53 5.46
C PRO A 164 -8.57 -12.39 5.09
N SER A 165 -8.13 -11.32 4.43
CA SER A 165 -6.78 -11.30 3.84
C SER A 165 -6.18 -9.90 3.93
N GLY A 166 -5.01 -9.75 4.52
CA GLY A 166 -4.20 -8.52 4.57
C GLY A 166 -3.72 -8.08 3.18
N ARG A 167 -4.59 -8.07 2.18
CA ARG A 167 -4.36 -7.74 0.77
C ARG A 167 -4.43 -6.25 0.48
N GLN A 168 -5.08 -5.49 1.35
CA GLN A 168 -5.33 -4.08 1.15
C GLN A 168 -4.88 -3.33 2.39
N LEU A 169 -4.31 -2.13 2.21
CA LEU A 169 -3.95 -1.26 3.31
C LEU A 169 -5.24 -0.64 3.86
N LYS A 170 -5.63 -1.07 5.05
CA LYS A 170 -6.84 -0.60 5.72
C LYS A 170 -6.50 0.50 6.71
N LEU A 171 -7.21 1.62 6.62
CA LEU A 171 -7.03 2.79 7.48
C LEU A 171 -8.35 3.20 8.11
N TRP A 172 -8.31 3.59 9.38
CA TRP A 172 -9.31 4.43 10.01
C TRP A 172 -8.93 5.88 9.79
N LEU A 173 -9.87 6.69 9.30
CA LEU A 173 -9.74 8.14 9.26
C LEU A 173 -10.83 8.75 10.12
N THR A 174 -10.48 9.63 11.04
CA THR A 174 -11.42 10.30 11.93
C THR A 174 -11.30 11.80 11.86
N ALA A 175 -12.39 12.48 11.51
CA ALA A 175 -12.50 13.93 11.49
C ALA A 175 -13.40 14.46 12.62
N PRO A 176 -13.08 15.64 13.20
CA PRO A 176 -13.99 16.33 14.11
C PRO A 176 -15.19 16.93 13.36
N ILE A 177 -16.35 16.94 14.00
CA ILE A 177 -17.51 17.72 13.59
C ILE A 177 -17.81 18.73 14.70
N TYR A 178 -17.81 20.00 14.31
CA TYR A 178 -18.12 21.12 15.18
C TYR A 178 -19.61 21.51 15.09
N ASP A 179 -20.12 22.30 16.02
CA ASP A 179 -21.38 23.03 15.82
C ASP A 179 -21.13 24.38 15.13
N ARG A 180 -22.21 25.10 14.81
CA ARG A 180 -22.12 26.45 14.21
C ARG A 180 -21.41 27.48 15.10
N ARG A 181 -21.23 27.18 16.39
CA ARG A 181 -20.51 28.01 17.37
C ARG A 181 -19.04 27.57 17.52
N GLY A 182 -18.59 26.61 16.71
CA GLY A 182 -17.23 26.07 16.70
C GLY A 182 -16.91 25.15 17.88
N ASN A 183 -17.92 24.68 18.63
CA ASN A 183 -17.72 23.69 19.69
C ASN A 183 -17.63 22.30 19.09
N LEU A 184 -16.67 21.52 19.56
CA LEU A 184 -16.50 20.12 19.16
C LEU A 184 -17.67 19.28 19.69
N ARG A 185 -18.35 18.54 18.81
CA ARG A 185 -19.59 17.80 19.14
C ARG A 185 -19.53 16.33 18.78
N TYR A 186 -19.11 16.01 17.55
CA TYR A 186 -19.06 14.63 17.08
C TYR A 186 -17.70 14.31 16.46
N ALA A 187 -17.42 13.03 16.30
CA ALA A 187 -16.34 12.52 15.50
C ALA A 187 -16.93 11.65 14.39
N LEU A 188 -16.57 11.94 13.15
CA LEU A 188 -16.90 11.15 11.97
C LEU A 188 -15.72 10.28 11.63
N SER A 189 -15.91 8.97 11.67
CA SER A 189 -14.87 7.99 11.38
C SER A 189 -15.26 7.15 10.18
N ILE A 190 -14.31 6.88 9.31
CA ILE A 190 -14.47 5.99 8.16
C ILE A 190 -13.39 4.93 8.17
N LYS A 191 -13.77 3.69 7.84
CA LYS A 191 -12.83 2.61 7.54
C LYS A 191 -12.66 2.58 6.03
N SER A 192 -11.44 2.73 5.54
CA SER A 192 -11.16 2.70 4.11
C SER A 192 -10.10 1.65 3.77
N ALA A 193 -10.24 1.03 2.60
CA ALA A 193 -9.20 0.28 1.93
C ALA A 193 -8.50 1.19 0.90
N VAL A 194 -7.34 1.71 1.28
CA VAL A 194 -6.46 2.46 0.37
C VAL A 194 -5.64 1.42 -0.38
N LEU A 195 -5.89 1.25 -1.68
CA LEU A 195 -5.42 0.17 -2.58
C LEU A 195 -6.47 -0.93 -2.80
N ALA A 196 -7.27 -0.78 -3.86
CA ALA A 196 -7.76 -1.94 -4.60
C ALA A 196 -6.62 -2.37 -5.54
N GLN A 197 -5.86 -3.40 -5.13
CA GLN A 197 -4.76 -3.90 -5.97
C GLN A 197 -5.32 -4.49 -7.26
N GLU A 198 -4.68 -4.19 -8.39
CA GLU A 198 -4.93 -4.85 -9.66
C GLU A 198 -4.65 -6.35 -9.50
N ILE A 199 -5.60 -7.17 -9.96
CA ILE A 199 -5.46 -8.62 -9.95
C ILE A 199 -4.31 -8.95 -10.90
N ILE A 200 -3.20 -9.46 -10.37
CA ILE A 200 -2.07 -9.87 -11.20
C ILE A 200 -2.36 -11.25 -11.77
N GLU A 201 -2.29 -11.37 -13.09
CA GLU A 201 -2.40 -12.65 -13.76
C GLU A 201 -1.21 -13.56 -13.41
N PRO A 202 -1.44 -14.86 -13.15
CA PRO A 202 -0.38 -15.83 -12.92
C PRO A 202 0.63 -15.82 -14.08
N GLY A 203 1.92 -15.61 -13.78
CA GLY A 203 3.00 -15.57 -14.77
C GLY A 203 3.47 -14.17 -15.18
N SER A 204 2.88 -13.10 -14.65
CA SER A 204 3.40 -11.74 -14.84
C SER A 204 4.80 -11.58 -14.23
N LEU A 205 5.71 -11.01 -15.02
CA LEU A 205 7.08 -10.68 -14.61
C LEU A 205 7.17 -9.30 -13.91
N GLU A 206 6.05 -8.58 -13.78
CA GLU A 206 6.02 -7.22 -13.24
C GLU A 206 6.02 -7.18 -11.69
N GLY A 207 5.84 -8.33 -11.04
CA GLY A 207 5.78 -8.44 -9.57
C GLY A 207 4.55 -7.74 -8.97
N TYR A 208 4.49 -7.61 -7.64
CA TYR A 208 3.40 -6.93 -6.94
C TYR A 208 3.92 -5.96 -5.87
N PRO A 209 3.18 -4.87 -5.58
CA PRO A 209 3.51 -4.00 -4.46
C PRO A 209 3.18 -4.66 -3.12
N VAL A 210 4.03 -4.41 -2.13
CA VAL A 210 3.82 -4.77 -0.72
C VAL A 210 4.02 -3.52 0.11
N VAL A 211 3.15 -3.29 1.10
CA VAL A 211 3.29 -2.19 2.04
C VAL A 211 3.84 -2.76 3.35
N ILE A 212 4.94 -2.20 3.83
CA ILE A 212 5.67 -2.67 5.03
C ILE A 212 5.89 -1.46 5.94
N ASP A 213 5.67 -1.65 7.23
CA ASP A 213 5.96 -0.65 8.27
C ASP A 213 7.46 -0.60 8.60
N GLN A 214 7.90 0.44 9.31
CA GLN A 214 9.31 0.67 9.66
C GLN A 214 9.91 -0.44 10.53
N ASP A 215 9.08 -1.16 11.26
CA ASP A 215 9.47 -2.31 12.09
C ASP A 215 9.52 -3.64 11.33
N GLY A 216 9.25 -3.61 10.01
CA GLY A 216 9.20 -4.80 9.15
C GLY A 216 7.84 -5.48 9.09
N THR A 217 6.81 -4.94 9.74
CA THR A 217 5.46 -5.51 9.72
C THR A 217 4.80 -5.30 8.36
N ILE A 218 4.30 -6.39 7.74
CA ILE A 218 3.60 -6.31 6.47
C ILE A 218 2.18 -5.76 6.69
N LEU A 219 1.89 -4.61 6.11
CA LEU A 219 0.61 -3.90 6.23
C LEU A 219 -0.37 -4.29 5.11
N ALA A 220 0.15 -4.61 3.92
CA ALA A 220 -0.66 -5.05 2.78
C ALA A 220 0.13 -5.95 1.81
N HIS A 221 -0.47 -7.08 1.43
CA HIS A 221 0.13 -8.12 0.60
C HIS A 221 -0.91 -8.91 -0.24
N PRO A 222 -0.81 -8.97 -1.58
CA PRO A 222 -1.80 -9.63 -2.46
C PRO A 222 -2.03 -11.13 -2.18
N LEU A 223 -1.01 -11.85 -1.75
CA LEU A 223 -1.03 -13.29 -1.44
C LEU A 223 -0.97 -13.58 0.09
N SER A 224 -1.72 -12.87 0.92
CA SER A 224 -1.56 -12.94 2.40
C SER A 224 -1.67 -14.34 3.03
N SER A 225 -2.26 -15.34 2.35
CA SER A 225 -2.38 -16.72 2.85
C SER A 225 -1.11 -17.58 2.67
N GLU A 226 -0.13 -17.15 1.86
CA GLU A 226 1.07 -17.95 1.52
C GLU A 226 2.37 -17.45 2.20
N TRP A 227 2.36 -16.26 2.82
CA TRP A 227 3.59 -15.60 3.27
C TRP A 227 4.24 -16.15 4.53
N ASP A 228 3.46 -16.65 5.48
CA ASP A 228 4.01 -17.32 6.68
C ASP A 228 4.84 -18.57 6.28
N ALA A 229 4.50 -19.21 5.16
CA ALA A 229 5.26 -20.34 4.63
C ALA A 229 6.53 -19.92 3.85
N ILE A 230 6.57 -18.72 3.30
CA ILE A 230 7.69 -18.20 2.50
C ILE A 230 8.76 -17.54 3.39
N LEU A 231 8.38 -16.81 4.44
CA LEU A 231 9.33 -16.24 5.41
C LEU A 231 10.14 -17.33 6.14
N ASN A 232 9.56 -18.50 6.35
CA ASN A 232 10.27 -19.66 6.88
C ASN A 232 11.26 -20.30 5.88
N LYS A 233 11.19 -19.95 4.59
CA LYS A 233 12.07 -20.46 3.52
C LYS A 233 13.13 -19.46 3.06
N CYS A 234 13.03 -18.17 3.41
CA CYS A 234 13.97 -17.12 3.03
C CYS A 234 14.37 -16.26 4.24
N PRO A 235 15.34 -16.72 5.05
CA PRO A 235 15.76 -16.01 6.26
C PRO A 235 16.48 -14.69 6.01
N THR A 236 16.90 -14.39 4.78
CA THR A 236 17.65 -13.16 4.43
C THR A 236 16.76 -11.90 4.30
N LEU A 237 15.47 -12.00 4.58
CA LEU A 237 14.53 -10.86 4.60
C LEU A 237 14.24 -10.36 6.03
N LYS A 238 14.93 -10.91 7.04
CA LYS A 238 14.79 -10.53 8.46
C LYS A 238 15.82 -9.48 8.95
N ASP A 239 16.71 -9.03 8.07
CA ASP A 239 17.79 -8.10 8.39
C ASP A 239 17.63 -6.77 7.64
#